data_AF-A0A7W5SEV0-F1
#
_entry.id   AF-A0A7W5SEV0-F1
#
_cell.length_a   1.000
_cell.length_b   1.000
_cell.length_c   1.000
_cell.angle_alpha   90.00
_cell.angle_beta   90.00
_cell.angle_gamma   90.00
#
_symmetry.space_group_name_H-M   'P 1'
#
loop_
_entity.id
_entity.type
_entity.pdbx_description
1 polymer ?
#
loop_
_entity_poly.entity_id
_entity_poly.type
_entity_poly.pdbx_seq_one_letter_code
_entity_poly.pdbx_strand_id
1 'polypeptide(L)'
;MRFLPIKDWSPGYLYVCPRHVDIRVRCETCGIEKDFDRDTLPIALYRAEVEDIERRLKCACGEKKARLLFGHLEAAATDEKG
;
A
#
# COMPACT_ATOMS: atom_id res chain seq x y z
N MET A 1 2.23 13.30 -8.68
CA MET A 1 1.74 13.06 -7.31
C MET A 1 2.83 12.34 -6.53
N ARG A 2 3.10 12.76 -5.30
CA ARG A 2 4.12 12.18 -4.42
C ARG A 2 3.40 11.39 -3.32
N PHE A 3 3.82 10.14 -3.12
CA PHE A 3 3.34 9.35 -1.99
C PHE A 3 4.13 9.71 -0.72
N LEU A 4 3.42 10.08 0.34
CA LEU A 4 3.98 10.31 1.66
C LEU A 4 3.62 9.14 2.59
N PRO A 5 4.56 8.23 2.89
CA PRO A 5 4.29 7.12 3.78
C PRO A 5 4.14 7.59 5.23
N ILE A 6 3.15 7.04 5.94
CA ILE A 6 3.03 7.14 7.39
C ILE A 6 4.05 6.16 7.98
N LYS A 7 5.08 6.69 8.63
CA LYS A 7 6.16 5.87 9.21
C LYS A 7 5.65 5.12 10.44
N ASP A 8 6.15 3.89 10.60
CA ASP A 8 5.94 3.06 11.79
C ASP A 8 4.46 2.79 12.14
N TRP A 9 3.58 2.86 11.13
CA TRP A 9 2.16 2.62 11.29
C TRP A 9 1.68 1.48 10.39
N SER A 10 0.90 0.57 10.98
CA SER A 10 0.11 -0.44 10.29
C SER A 10 -1.25 -0.55 11.00
N PRO A 11 -2.36 -0.66 10.26
CA PRO A 11 -3.68 -0.80 10.87
C PRO A 11 -3.92 -2.17 11.53
N GLY A 12 -2.98 -3.12 11.37
CA GLY A 12 -3.13 -4.52 11.80
C GLY A 12 -4.06 -5.28 10.86
N TYR A 13 -5.32 -4.85 10.73
CA TYR A 13 -6.30 -5.38 9.80
C TYR A 13 -6.65 -4.38 8.72
N LEU A 14 -6.82 -4.85 7.47
CA LEU A 14 -7.10 -3.95 6.35
C LEU A 14 -8.44 -3.23 6.47
N TYR A 15 -9.48 -3.86 7.03
CA TYR A 15 -10.79 -3.23 7.21
C TYR A 15 -10.79 -2.06 8.21
N VAL A 16 -9.79 -1.97 9.09
CA VAL A 16 -9.62 -0.88 10.06
C VAL A 16 -8.90 0.31 9.41
N CYS A 17 -8.21 0.10 8.29
CA CYS A 17 -7.54 1.17 7.57
C CYS A 17 -8.55 2.24 7.10
N PRO A 18 -8.38 3.52 7.48
CA PRO A 18 -9.29 4.58 7.03
C PRO A 18 -9.37 4.68 5.50
N ARG A 19 -10.55 5.03 4.97
CA ARG A 19 -10.79 5.10 3.52
C ARG A 19 -10.00 6.19 2.79
N HIS A 20 -9.58 7.25 3.50
CA HIS A 20 -8.80 8.36 2.95
C HIS A 20 -7.28 8.09 2.97
N VAL A 21 -6.85 6.92 3.44
CA VAL A 21 -5.45 6.48 3.39
C VAL A 21 -5.20 5.79 2.06
N ASP A 22 -4.25 6.29 1.30
CA ASP A 22 -3.75 5.66 0.09
C ASP A 22 -2.86 4.48 0.46
N ILE A 23 -3.01 3.39 -0.29
CA ILE A 23 -2.24 2.16 -0.07
C ILE A 23 -1.41 1.88 -1.31
N ARG A 24 -0.13 1.58 -1.08
CA ARG A 24 0.78 1.05 -2.09
C ARG A 24 1.30 -0.30 -1.66
N VAL A 25 1.75 -1.08 -2.61
CA VAL A 25 2.49 -2.31 -2.37
C VAL A 25 3.91 -2.14 -2.90
N ARG A 26 4.90 -2.51 -2.10
CA ARG A 26 6.31 -2.55 -2.48
C ARG A 26 6.83 -3.96 -2.42
N CYS A 27 7.51 -4.42 -3.47
CA CYS A 27 8.32 -5.63 -3.36
C CYS A 27 9.63 -5.33 -2.64
N GLU A 28 9.91 -6.06 -1.57
CA GLU A 28 11.15 -5.92 -0.79
C GLU A 28 12.37 -6.52 -1.51
N THR A 29 12.16 -7.28 -2.59
CA THR A 29 13.24 -7.90 -3.38
C THR A 29 13.65 -7.06 -4.57
N CYS A 30 12.73 -6.66 -5.44
CA CYS A 30 13.05 -5.85 -6.62
C CYS A 30 12.77 -4.36 -6.46
N GLY A 31 12.15 -3.93 -5.36
CA GLY A 31 11.88 -2.53 -5.06
C GLY A 31 10.71 -1.91 -5.84
N ILE A 32 10.03 -2.67 -6.72
CA ILE A 32 8.88 -2.14 -7.48
C ILE A 32 7.76 -1.76 -6.52
N GLU A 33 7.25 -0.55 -6.70
CA GLU A 33 6.09 0.01 -5.98
C GLU A 33 4.90 0.17 -6.93
N LYS A 34 3.69 -0.18 -6.48
CA LYS A 34 2.43 -0.03 -7.23
C LYS A 34 1.31 0.40 -6.31
N ASP A 35 0.31 1.06 -6.88
CA ASP A 35 -0.93 1.35 -6.17
C ASP A 35 -1.66 0.04 -5.81
N PHE A 36 -2.22 -0.01 -4.61
CA PHE A 36 -2.93 -1.17 -4.09
C PHE A 36 -4.39 -0.78 -3.83
N ASP A 37 -5.29 -1.37 -4.62
CA ASP A 37 -6.72 -1.19 -4.44
C ASP A 37 -7.29 -2.26 -3.51
N ARG A 38 -7.66 -1.84 -2.29
CA ARG A 38 -8.25 -2.72 -1.27
C ARG A 38 -9.60 -3.31 -1.70
N ASP A 39 -10.32 -2.67 -2.60
CA ASP A 39 -11.63 -3.16 -3.07
C ASP A 39 -11.49 -4.27 -4.12
N THR A 40 -10.28 -4.51 -4.64
CA THR A 40 -9.97 -5.67 -5.53
C THR A 40 -9.70 -6.96 -4.76
N LEU A 41 -9.63 -6.91 -3.43
CA LEU A 41 -9.39 -8.10 -2.64
C LEU A 41 -10.62 -9.04 -2.63
N PRO A 42 -10.40 -10.36 -2.69
CA PRO A 42 -11.46 -11.33 -2.42
C PRO A 42 -12.11 -11.08 -1.06
N ILE A 43 -13.42 -11.33 -0.96
CA ILE A 43 -14.21 -11.15 0.27
C ILE A 43 -13.57 -11.86 1.48
N ALA A 44 -12.97 -13.03 1.27
CA ALA A 44 -12.27 -13.80 2.30
C ALA A 44 -11.06 -13.06 2.91
N LEU A 45 -10.47 -12.11 2.19
CA LEU A 45 -9.32 -11.31 2.63
C LEU A 45 -9.69 -9.93 3.14
N TYR A 46 -10.96 -9.53 3.05
CA TYR A 46 -11.40 -8.22 3.52
C TYR A 46 -11.19 -8.04 5.04
N ARG A 47 -11.31 -9.14 5.79
CA ARG A 47 -11.08 -9.18 7.25
C ARG A 47 -9.72 -9.77 7.65
N ALA A 48 -8.82 -9.97 6.69
CA ALA A 48 -7.50 -10.51 6.97
C ALA A 48 -6.58 -9.46 7.60
N GLU A 49 -5.58 -9.94 8.33
CA GLU A 49 -4.47 -9.13 8.79
C GLU A 49 -3.63 -8.65 7.60
N VAL A 50 -3.03 -7.48 7.74
CA VAL A 50 -2.14 -6.91 6.72
C VAL A 50 -1.02 -7.89 6.38
N GLU A 51 -0.41 -8.53 7.39
CA GLU A 51 0.65 -9.51 7.20
C GLU A 51 0.18 -10.74 6.40
N ASP A 52 -1.06 -11.19 6.59
CA ASP A 52 -1.62 -12.31 5.83
C ASP A 52 -1.86 -11.95 4.36
N ILE A 53 -2.22 -10.70 4.08
CA ILE A 53 -2.36 -10.18 2.72
C ILE A 53 -0.98 -10.10 2.07
N GLU A 54 -0.01 -9.50 2.75
CA GLU A 54 1.39 -9.36 2.30
C GLU A 54 2.02 -10.69 1.90
N ARG A 55 1.85 -11.75 2.70
CA ARG A 55 2.35 -13.11 2.42
C ARG A 55 1.77 -13.73 1.14
N ARG A 56 0.61 -13.27 0.69
CA ARG A 56 -0.08 -13.77 -0.52
C ARG A 56 0.29 -12.97 -1.77
N LEU A 57 0.77 -11.74 -1.60
CA LEU A 57 1.13 -10.87 -2.71
C LEU A 57 2.38 -11.39 -3.43
N LYS A 58 2.25 -11.58 -4.74
CA LYS A 58 3.33 -12.01 -5.61
C LYS A 58 3.72 -10.84 -6.52
N CYS A 59 4.99 -10.45 -6.48
CA CYS A 59 5.48 -9.44 -7.40
C CYS A 59 5.60 -9.99 -8.82
N ALA A 60 5.61 -9.10 -9.82
CA ALA A 60 5.92 -9.45 -11.21
C ALA A 60 7.32 -10.09 -11.37
N CYS A 61 8.26 -9.83 -10.45
CA CYS A 61 9.56 -10.52 -10.43
C CYS A 61 9.48 -11.99 -9.97
N GLY A 62 8.34 -12.45 -9.48
CA GLY A 62 8.09 -13.83 -9.07
C GLY A 62 8.13 -14.07 -7.56
N GLU A 63 8.72 -13.15 -6.78
CA GLU A 63 8.90 -13.30 -5.32
C GLU A 63 7.64 -12.94 -4.52
N LYS A 64 7.47 -13.57 -3.35
CA LYS A 64 6.38 -13.32 -2.39
C LYS A 64 6.87 -12.58 -1.15
N LYS A 65 7.61 -11.50 -1.39
CA LYS A 65 8.11 -10.57 -0.37
C LYS A 65 7.63 -9.17 -0.71
N ALA A 66 6.35 -8.93 -0.46
CA ALA A 66 5.73 -7.63 -0.69
C ALA A 66 5.23 -7.07 0.63
N ARG A 67 5.33 -5.75 0.78
CA ARG A 67 4.91 -4.99 1.94
C ARG A 67 3.92 -3.91 1.53
N LEU A 68 2.83 -3.78 2.27
CA LEU A 68 1.88 -2.68 2.11
C LEU A 68 2.46 -1.43 2.78
N LEU A 69 2.38 -0.33 2.05
CA LEU A 69 2.75 1.00 2.48
C LEU A 69 1.46 1.82 2.59
N PHE A 70 1.30 2.51 3.71
CA PHE A 70 0.14 3.34 3.98
C PHE A 70 0.57 4.81 3.99
N GLY A 71 -0.22 5.68 3.37
CA GLY A 71 0.18 7.07 3.17
C GLY A 71 -0.90 7.94 2.58
N HIS A 72 -0.47 9.11 2.08
CA HIS A 72 -1.30 10.02 1.31
C HIS A 72 -0.61 10.40 0.00
N LEU A 73 -1.37 10.52 -1.07
CA LEU A 73 -0.91 11.07 -2.35
C LEU A 73 -1.10 12.59 -2.34
N GLU A 74 0.00 13.33 -2.34
CA GLU A 74 -0.02 14.77 -2.53
C GLU A 74 0.20 15.12 -4.01
N ALA A 75 -0.50 16.15 -4.50
CA ALA A 75 -0.12 16.78 -5.75
C ALA A 75 1.33 17.27 -5.61
N ALA A 76 2.16 17.04 -6.63
CA ALA A 76 3.49 17.66 -6.61
C ALA A 76 3.24 19.17 -6.65
N ALA A 77 3.66 19.89 -5.62
CA ALA A 77 3.52 21.34 -5.56
C ALA A 77 4.13 21.92 -6.85
N THR A 78 3.29 22.46 -7.73
CA THR A 78 3.76 23.41 -8.72
C THR A 78 4.25 24.61 -7.93
N ASP A 79 5.56 24.82 -7.93
CA ASP A 79 6.20 26.02 -7.40
C ASP A 79 5.77 27.20 -8.30
N GLU A 80 4.52 27.67 -8.14
CA GLU A 80 4.03 28.92 -8.72
C GLU A 80 4.60 30.08 -7.88
N LYS A 81 5.90 30.34 -8.07
CA LYS A 81 6.50 31.63 -7.69
C LYS A 81 5.96 32.71 -8.64
N GLY A 82 5.00 33.49 -8.14
CA GLY A 82 4.69 34.83 -8.65
C GLY A 82 5.72 35.86 -8.21
#